data_AF-H0SVU0-F1
#
_entry.id   AF-H0SVU0-F1
#
_cell.length_a   1.000
_cell.length_b   1.000
_cell.length_c   1.000
_cell.angle_alpha   90.00
_cell.angle_beta   90.00
_cell.angle_gamma   90.00
#
_symmetry.space_group_name_H-M   'P 1'
#
loop_
_entity.id
_entity.type
_entity.pdbx_description
1 polymer ?
#
loop_
_entity_poly.entity_id
_entity_poly.type
_entity_poly.pdbx_seq_one_letter_code
_entity_poly.pdbx_strand_id
1 'polypeptide(L)'
;MDVVWDGVRCAEQLRQQAALVRHSLADAAKTGDWAQVFDVLSAHSDLVNVTRLDGPSLYAPLHQAAHGGAPVAIAQRLIDMGAWRTLQNARGERPVDVAERRGHRQLLDILAPRCKHSVPLGILLRIQGLFHDVIRGRIVREFKLPEQELRLPELEPLLELDLPEMWFPVPGMYGGFRFRIDQTGVNATLISESWSRVVDGSGHRHLITSEGTKLVEEGFV
;
A
#
# COMPACT_ATOMS: atom_id res chain seq x y z
N MET A 1 15.19 3.17 -4.44
CA MET A 1 13.89 3.70 -4.88
C MET A 1 12.99 3.71 -3.66
N ASP A 2 12.27 4.80 -3.44
CA ASP A 2 11.29 4.89 -2.35
C ASP A 2 10.16 3.88 -2.62
N VAL A 3 9.76 3.12 -1.60
CA VAL A 3 8.61 2.22 -1.72
C VAL A 3 7.34 3.08 -1.65
N VAL A 4 6.47 2.96 -2.65
CA VAL A 4 5.29 3.82 -2.78
C VAL A 4 4.02 3.05 -2.40
N TRP A 5 3.23 3.63 -1.51
CA TRP A 5 1.84 3.23 -1.32
C TRP A 5 0.97 3.93 -2.37
N ASP A 6 0.47 3.16 -3.34
CA ASP A 6 -0.47 3.67 -4.33
C ASP A 6 -1.90 3.69 -3.80
N GLY A 7 -2.39 4.89 -3.48
CA GLY A 7 -3.77 5.07 -3.01
C GLY A 7 -4.80 5.31 -4.10
N VAL A 8 -4.43 5.32 -5.39
CA VAL A 8 -5.36 5.66 -6.47
C VAL A 8 -6.34 4.52 -6.70
N ARG A 9 -7.64 4.82 -6.63
CA ARG A 9 -8.72 3.83 -6.84
C ARG A 9 -9.50 4.06 -8.11
N CYS A 10 -9.53 5.29 -8.62
CA CYS A 10 -10.39 5.65 -9.75
C CYS A 10 -9.57 6.02 -10.99
N ALA A 11 -9.99 5.56 -12.17
CA ALA A 11 -9.28 5.86 -13.42
C ALA A 11 -9.23 7.36 -13.75
N GLU A 12 -10.24 8.13 -13.32
CA GLU A 12 -10.34 9.58 -13.52
C GLU A 12 -9.20 10.37 -12.86
N GLN A 13 -8.54 9.79 -11.84
CA GLN A 13 -7.40 10.42 -11.16
C GLN A 13 -6.09 10.29 -11.95
N LEU A 14 -6.10 9.56 -13.07
CA LEU A 14 -4.91 9.24 -13.86
C LEU A 14 -5.02 9.81 -15.27
N ARG A 15 -3.85 9.97 -15.90
CA ARG A 15 -3.80 10.14 -17.36
C ARG A 15 -4.33 8.89 -18.03
N GLN A 16 -5.05 9.05 -19.15
CA GLN A 16 -5.69 7.96 -19.89
C GLN A 16 -4.75 6.77 -20.14
N GLN A 17 -3.52 7.03 -20.60
CA GLN A 17 -2.54 5.97 -20.85
C GLN A 17 -2.18 5.17 -19.59
N ALA A 18 -2.06 5.84 -18.43
CA ALA A 18 -1.74 5.17 -17.17
C ALA A 18 -2.90 4.31 -16.67
N ALA A 19 -4.14 4.78 -16.83
CA ALA A 19 -5.33 3.99 -16.54
C ALA A 19 -5.40 2.73 -17.44
N LEU A 20 -5.15 2.87 -18.74
CA LEU A 20 -5.13 1.73 -19.68
C LEU A 20 -4.10 0.66 -19.30
N VAL A 21 -2.89 1.07 -18.91
CA VAL A 21 -1.85 0.13 -18.45
C VAL A 21 -2.30 -0.62 -17.18
N ARG A 22 -2.91 0.07 -16.22
CA ARG A 22 -3.41 -0.57 -14.99
C ARG A 22 -4.58 -1.52 -15.25
N HIS A 23 -5.50 -1.17 -16.14
CA HIS A 23 -6.57 -2.08 -16.56
C HIS A 23 -5.99 -3.31 -17.26
N SER A 24 -5.05 -3.13 -18.19
CA SER A 24 -4.37 -4.23 -18.89
C SER A 24 -3.68 -5.19 -17.90
N LEU A 25 -2.93 -4.66 -16.92
CA LEU A 25 -2.32 -5.47 -15.86
C LEU A 25 -3.37 -6.26 -15.07
N ALA A 26 -4.44 -5.58 -14.64
CA ALA A 26 -5.49 -6.21 -13.85
C ALA A 26 -6.29 -7.26 -14.62
N ASP A 27 -6.48 -7.07 -15.93
CA ASP A 27 -7.15 -8.01 -16.83
C ASP A 27 -6.28 -9.25 -17.06
N ALA A 28 -5.00 -9.06 -17.40
CA ALA A 28 -4.04 -10.14 -17.58
C ALA A 28 -3.89 -10.98 -16.31
N ALA A 29 -3.77 -10.34 -15.14
CA ALA A 29 -3.69 -11.06 -13.86
C ALA A 29 -4.97 -11.85 -13.56
N LYS A 30 -6.15 -11.31 -13.90
CA LYS A 30 -7.45 -11.97 -13.69
C LYS A 30 -7.62 -13.20 -14.59
N THR A 31 -7.14 -13.16 -15.83
CA THR A 31 -7.23 -14.28 -16.79
C THR A 31 -6.08 -15.29 -16.64
N GLY A 32 -5.05 -14.96 -15.86
CA GLY A 32 -3.86 -15.79 -15.68
C GLY A 32 -2.85 -15.67 -16.83
N ASP A 33 -2.92 -14.60 -17.62
CA ASP A 33 -1.91 -14.27 -18.62
C ASP A 33 -0.66 -13.67 -17.94
N TRP A 34 0.13 -14.55 -17.33
CA TRP A 34 1.30 -14.14 -16.56
C TRP A 34 2.41 -13.56 -17.45
N ALA A 35 2.47 -13.91 -18.74
CA ALA A 35 3.41 -13.31 -19.67
C ALA A 35 3.15 -11.81 -19.80
N GLN A 36 1.90 -11.43 -20.11
CA GLN A 36 1.50 -10.03 -20.18
C GLN A 36 1.65 -9.30 -18.84
N VAL A 37 1.33 -9.96 -17.71
CA VAL A 37 1.57 -9.38 -16.37
C VAL A 37 3.03 -9.00 -16.20
N PHE A 38 3.96 -9.90 -16.52
CA PHE A 38 5.38 -9.63 -16.35
C PHE A 38 5.95 -8.65 -17.37
N ASP A 39 5.41 -8.59 -18.59
CA ASP A 39 5.80 -7.57 -19.56
C ASP A 39 5.42 -6.17 -19.05
N VAL A 40 4.21 -6.01 -18.51
CA VAL A 40 3.78 -4.74 -17.90
C VAL A 40 4.62 -4.39 -16.69
N LEU A 41 4.85 -5.34 -15.77
CA LEU A 41 5.62 -5.08 -14.55
C LEU A 41 7.11 -4.87 -14.80
N SER A 42 7.66 -5.38 -15.92
CA SER A 42 9.04 -5.09 -16.32
C SER A 42 9.20 -3.65 -16.79
N ALA A 43 8.19 -3.06 -17.42
CA ALA A 43 8.15 -1.65 -17.81
C ALA A 43 7.70 -0.73 -16.65
N HIS A 44 6.89 -1.25 -15.73
CA HIS A 44 6.21 -0.50 -14.67
C HIS A 44 6.23 -1.27 -13.34
N SER A 45 7.42 -1.45 -12.78
CA SER A 45 7.62 -2.23 -11.55
C SER A 45 6.85 -1.67 -10.33
N ASP A 46 6.55 -0.38 -10.33
CA ASP A 46 5.73 0.31 -9.32
C ASP A 46 4.29 -0.21 -9.25
N LEU A 47 3.82 -0.90 -10.30
CA LEU A 47 2.45 -1.42 -10.37
C LEU A 47 2.27 -2.80 -9.71
N VAL A 48 3.32 -3.42 -9.16
CA VAL A 48 3.25 -4.80 -8.63
C VAL A 48 2.22 -4.99 -7.50
N ASN A 49 1.93 -3.93 -6.75
CA ASN A 49 0.99 -3.93 -5.63
C ASN A 49 -0.32 -3.17 -5.91
N VAL A 50 -0.51 -2.63 -7.13
CA VAL A 50 -1.73 -1.86 -7.43
C VAL A 50 -2.92 -2.78 -7.59
N THR A 51 -4.08 -2.26 -7.19
CA THR A 51 -5.35 -2.96 -7.38
C THR A 51 -6.05 -2.46 -8.64
N ARG A 52 -6.98 -3.26 -9.15
CA ARG A 52 -7.86 -2.83 -10.25
C ARG A 52 -8.55 -1.50 -9.93
N LEU A 53 -8.38 -0.53 -10.81
CA LEU A 53 -9.13 0.73 -10.79
C LEU A 53 -10.63 0.46 -10.96
N ASP A 54 -11.44 1.21 -10.24
CA ASP A 54 -12.91 1.16 -10.26
C ASP A 54 -13.48 -0.22 -9.84
N GLY A 55 -12.63 -1.11 -9.32
CA GLY A 55 -12.97 -2.46 -8.90
C GLY A 55 -13.23 -2.54 -7.39
N PRO A 56 -14.24 -3.29 -6.93
CA PRO A 56 -14.57 -3.36 -5.51
C PRO A 56 -13.68 -4.32 -4.72
N SER A 57 -12.95 -5.24 -5.37
CA SER A 57 -12.28 -6.35 -4.68
C SER A 57 -10.95 -5.98 -4.04
N LEU A 58 -10.28 -4.93 -4.52
CA LEU A 58 -8.89 -4.59 -4.16
C LEU A 58 -7.89 -5.75 -4.38
N TYR A 59 -8.10 -6.57 -5.42
CA TYR A 59 -7.12 -7.60 -5.77
C TYR A 59 -5.93 -6.98 -6.51
N ALA A 60 -4.75 -7.12 -5.92
CA ALA A 60 -3.45 -6.90 -6.57
C ALA A 60 -2.99 -8.17 -7.32
N PRO A 61 -1.96 -8.11 -8.18
CA PRO A 61 -1.43 -9.29 -8.90
C PRO A 61 -1.22 -10.53 -8.03
N LEU A 62 -0.65 -10.38 -6.81
CA LEU A 62 -0.42 -11.52 -5.91
C LEU A 62 -1.72 -12.15 -5.38
N HIS A 63 -2.78 -11.34 -5.18
CA HIS A 63 -4.11 -11.86 -4.86
C HIS A 63 -4.70 -12.64 -6.01
N GLN A 64 -4.49 -12.22 -7.26
CA GLN A 64 -4.97 -12.96 -8.44
C GLN A 64 -4.24 -14.30 -8.59
N ALA A 65 -2.92 -14.32 -8.33
CA ALA A 65 -2.14 -15.55 -8.33
C ALA A 65 -2.67 -16.54 -7.28
N ALA A 66 -2.95 -16.04 -6.07
CA ALA A 66 -3.59 -16.80 -5.00
C ALA A 66 -5.00 -17.29 -5.37
N HIS A 67 -5.83 -16.44 -5.99
CA HIS A 67 -7.21 -16.76 -6.33
C HIS A 67 -7.33 -17.84 -7.41
N GLY A 68 -6.48 -17.72 -8.45
CA GLY A 68 -6.44 -18.60 -9.61
C GLY A 68 -5.63 -19.89 -9.40
N GLY A 69 -4.89 -20.00 -8.30
CA GLY A 69 -4.03 -21.16 -8.03
C GLY A 69 -2.83 -21.22 -8.97
N ALA A 70 -2.21 -20.06 -9.25
CA ALA A 70 -1.07 -19.95 -10.15
C ALA A 70 0.09 -20.86 -9.71
N PRO A 71 0.99 -21.27 -10.64
CA PRO A 71 2.20 -21.99 -10.27
C PRO A 71 3.02 -21.24 -9.22
N VAL A 72 3.67 -21.97 -8.31
CA VAL A 72 4.53 -21.39 -7.25
C VAL A 72 5.58 -20.43 -7.81
N ALA A 73 6.16 -20.74 -8.98
CA ALA A 73 7.13 -19.89 -9.66
C ALA A 73 6.57 -18.51 -10.04
N ILE A 74 5.26 -18.41 -10.35
CA ILE A 74 4.60 -17.13 -10.64
C ILE A 74 4.49 -16.28 -9.36
N ALA A 75 4.03 -16.90 -8.27
CA ALA A 75 3.93 -16.22 -6.98
C ALA A 75 5.31 -15.75 -6.51
N GLN A 76 6.32 -16.62 -6.60
CA GLN A 76 7.72 -16.29 -6.30
C GLN A 76 8.21 -15.12 -7.15
N ARG A 77 7.98 -15.13 -8.47
CA ARG A 77 8.41 -14.02 -9.34
C ARG A 77 7.74 -12.69 -9.00
N LEU A 78 6.43 -12.68 -8.68
CA LEU A 78 5.75 -11.46 -8.22
C LEU A 78 6.35 -10.94 -6.91
N ILE A 79 6.63 -11.84 -5.97
CA ILE A 79 7.31 -11.54 -4.71
C ILE A 79 8.70 -10.93 -4.95
N ASP A 80 9.49 -11.51 -5.86
CA ASP A 80 10.83 -11.03 -6.20
C ASP A 80 10.79 -9.63 -6.84
N MET A 81 9.66 -9.29 -7.47
CA MET A 81 9.36 -7.95 -8.00
C MET A 81 8.81 -6.99 -6.93
N GLY A 82 8.69 -7.41 -5.67
CA GLY A 82 8.24 -6.57 -4.56
C GLY A 82 6.75 -6.68 -4.20
N ALA A 83 6.06 -7.72 -4.65
CA ALA A 83 4.68 -7.97 -4.23
C ALA A 83 4.59 -8.25 -2.71
N TRP A 84 3.68 -7.55 -2.03
CA TRP A 84 3.51 -7.67 -0.58
C TRP A 84 2.63 -8.86 -0.20
N ARG A 85 3.08 -9.64 0.78
CA ARG A 85 2.35 -10.82 1.28
C ARG A 85 1.28 -10.47 2.31
N THR A 86 1.37 -9.29 2.90
CA THR A 86 0.45 -8.80 3.94
C THR A 86 -0.52 -7.74 3.44
N LEU A 87 -0.43 -7.33 2.16
CA LEU A 87 -1.42 -6.42 1.57
C LEU A 87 -2.80 -7.08 1.60
N GLN A 88 -3.79 -6.40 2.15
CA GLN A 88 -5.13 -6.96 2.26
C GLN A 88 -5.98 -6.60 1.04
N ASN A 89 -7.00 -7.39 0.76
CA ASN A 89 -8.05 -7.05 -0.21
C ASN A 89 -9.25 -6.38 0.50
N ALA A 90 -10.35 -6.12 -0.22
CA ALA A 90 -11.53 -5.46 0.34
C ALA A 90 -12.26 -6.27 1.43
N ARG A 91 -11.93 -7.56 1.58
CA ARG A 91 -12.44 -8.45 2.64
C ARG A 91 -11.48 -8.57 3.83
N GLY A 92 -10.37 -7.83 3.83
CA GLY A 92 -9.31 -7.96 4.84
C GLY A 92 -8.45 -9.22 4.65
N GLU A 93 -8.56 -9.90 3.51
CA GLU A 93 -7.79 -11.12 3.24
C GLU A 93 -6.44 -10.76 2.60
N ARG A 94 -5.37 -11.37 3.09
CA ARG A 94 -4.06 -11.39 2.44
C ARG A 94 -4.07 -12.41 1.29
N PRO A 95 -3.06 -12.42 0.40
CA PRO A 95 -2.92 -13.45 -0.62
C PRO A 95 -2.94 -14.88 -0.06
N VAL A 96 -2.31 -15.13 1.09
CA VAL A 96 -2.33 -16.47 1.71
C VAL A 96 -3.74 -16.89 2.12
N ASP A 97 -4.55 -15.99 2.67
CA ASP A 97 -5.92 -16.26 3.10
C ASP A 97 -6.82 -16.55 1.88
N VAL A 98 -6.58 -15.83 0.78
CA VAL A 98 -7.26 -16.10 -0.51
C VAL A 98 -6.90 -17.49 -1.02
N ALA A 99 -5.63 -17.89 -0.99
CA ALA A 99 -5.19 -19.22 -1.42
C ALA A 99 -5.78 -20.32 -0.54
N GLU A 100 -5.79 -20.14 0.78
CA GLU A 100 -6.38 -21.06 1.74
C GLU A 100 -7.88 -21.25 1.48
N ARG A 101 -8.65 -20.16 1.38
CA ARG A 101 -10.09 -20.20 1.08
C ARG A 101 -10.39 -20.88 -0.25
N ARG A 102 -9.48 -20.81 -1.22
CA ARG A 102 -9.64 -21.43 -2.55
C ARG A 102 -9.11 -22.87 -2.62
N GLY A 103 -8.49 -23.38 -1.54
CA GLY A 103 -7.93 -24.73 -1.48
C GLY A 103 -6.58 -24.89 -2.18
N HIS A 104 -5.90 -23.79 -2.54
CA HIS A 104 -4.62 -23.80 -3.26
C HIS A 104 -3.44 -23.99 -2.30
N ARG A 105 -3.39 -25.16 -1.67
CA ARG A 105 -2.43 -25.51 -0.61
C ARG A 105 -0.97 -25.35 -1.01
N GLN A 106 -0.66 -25.57 -2.29
CA GLN A 106 0.68 -25.42 -2.85
C GLN A 106 1.24 -23.99 -2.75
N LEU A 107 0.38 -22.99 -2.56
CA LEU A 107 0.77 -21.59 -2.46
C LEU A 107 0.97 -21.10 -1.02
N LEU A 108 0.54 -21.87 -0.01
CA LEU A 108 0.51 -21.38 1.38
C LEU A 108 1.90 -20.98 1.89
N ASP A 109 2.90 -21.83 1.66
CA ASP A 109 4.26 -21.60 2.16
C ASP A 109 4.94 -20.38 1.51
N ILE A 110 4.69 -20.16 0.20
CA ILE A 110 5.30 -19.05 -0.53
C ILE A 110 4.59 -17.72 -0.23
N LEU A 111 3.28 -17.76 0.03
CA LEU A 111 2.45 -16.59 0.34
C LEU A 111 2.43 -16.23 1.84
N ALA A 112 2.89 -17.12 2.72
CA ALA A 112 2.94 -16.86 4.15
C ALA A 112 3.68 -15.54 4.46
N PRO A 113 3.12 -14.64 5.30
CA PRO A 113 3.75 -13.38 5.68
C PRO A 113 5.20 -13.56 6.15
N ARG A 114 6.09 -12.66 5.69
CA ARG A 114 7.51 -12.63 6.08
C ARG A 114 7.88 -11.25 6.61
N CYS A 115 7.45 -10.97 7.84
CA CYS A 115 7.74 -9.71 8.51
C CYS A 115 9.17 -9.71 9.06
N LYS A 116 9.92 -8.64 8.77
CA LYS A 116 11.24 -8.32 9.31
C LYS A 116 11.14 -7.51 10.60
N HIS A 117 10.00 -6.83 10.79
CA HIS A 117 9.70 -6.02 11.97
C HIS A 117 8.51 -6.61 12.71
N SER A 118 8.57 -6.64 14.05
CA SER A 118 7.50 -7.20 14.88
C SER A 118 6.77 -6.08 15.62
N VAL A 119 5.48 -5.89 15.32
CA VAL A 119 4.59 -5.01 16.07
C VAL A 119 3.32 -5.81 16.37
N PRO A 120 2.85 -5.87 17.63
CA PRO A 120 1.60 -6.54 17.95
C PRO A 120 0.45 -5.98 17.10
N LEU A 121 -0.36 -6.86 16.50
CA LEU A 121 -1.39 -6.46 15.52
C LEU A 121 -2.36 -5.40 16.08
N GLY A 122 -2.79 -5.53 17.33
CA GLY A 122 -3.67 -4.54 17.96
C GLY A 122 -3.05 -3.13 18.04
N ILE A 123 -1.74 -3.06 18.30
CA ILE A 123 -0.99 -1.79 18.33
C ILE A 123 -0.84 -1.24 16.91
N LEU A 124 -0.48 -2.09 15.95
CA LEU A 124 -0.34 -1.71 14.55
C LEU A 124 -1.63 -1.12 13.99
N LEU A 125 -2.77 -1.79 14.24
CA LEU A 125 -4.08 -1.32 13.79
C LEU A 125 -4.50 -0.02 14.48
N ARG A 126 -4.15 0.16 15.76
CA ARG A 126 -4.40 1.42 16.47
C ARG A 126 -3.60 2.58 15.89
N ILE A 127 -2.30 2.37 15.62
CA ILE A 127 -1.43 3.35 14.96
C ILE A 127 -1.95 3.65 13.54
N GLN A 128 -2.38 2.63 12.79
CA GLN A 128 -2.94 2.80 11.45
C GLN A 128 -4.18 3.70 11.46
N GLY A 129 -5.13 3.46 12.37
CA GLY A 129 -6.32 4.32 12.50
C GLY A 129 -5.97 5.77 12.81
N LEU A 130 -5.08 5.99 13.78
CA LEU A 130 -4.60 7.32 14.14
C LEU A 130 -3.84 8.02 12.98
N PHE A 131 -3.07 7.25 12.20
CA PHE A 131 -2.40 7.77 11.01
C PHE A 131 -3.40 8.17 9.93
N HIS A 132 -4.46 7.39 9.72
CA HIS A 132 -5.53 7.75 8.78
C HIS A 132 -6.23 9.03 9.21
N ASP A 133 -6.43 9.26 10.51
CA ASP A 133 -7.00 10.51 11.02
C ASP A 133 -6.09 11.71 10.76
N VAL A 134 -4.77 11.55 10.91
CA VAL A 134 -3.78 12.58 10.53
C VAL A 134 -3.85 12.88 9.03
N ILE A 135 -3.90 11.86 8.17
CA ILE A 135 -4.01 12.02 6.72
C ILE A 135 -5.28 12.79 6.37
N ARG A 136 -6.45 12.37 6.87
CA ARG A 136 -7.74 13.02 6.58
C ARG A 136 -7.76 14.46 7.09
N GLY A 137 -7.22 14.71 8.28
CA GLY A 137 -7.07 16.05 8.85
C GLY A 137 -6.32 16.98 7.90
N ARG A 138 -5.17 16.53 7.40
CA ARG A 138 -4.35 17.26 6.43
C ARG A 138 -5.08 17.48 5.10
N ILE A 139 -5.60 16.42 4.48
CA ILE A 139 -6.22 16.48 3.14
C ILE A 139 -7.47 17.36 3.14
N VAL A 140 -8.40 17.10 4.07
CA VAL A 140 -9.74 17.73 4.06
C VAL A 140 -9.72 19.09 4.75
N ARG A 141 -9.07 19.21 5.92
CA ARG A 141 -9.16 20.45 6.72
C ARG A 141 -8.15 21.49 6.28
N GLU A 142 -6.92 21.08 5.98
CA GLU A 142 -5.83 22.00 5.66
C GLU A 142 -5.74 22.27 4.15
N PHE A 143 -5.65 21.22 3.34
CA PHE A 143 -5.54 21.36 1.88
C PHE A 143 -6.88 21.51 1.16
N LYS A 144 -8.01 21.35 1.87
CA LYS A 144 -9.39 21.48 1.34
C LYS A 144 -9.63 20.65 0.08
N LEU A 145 -8.94 19.53 -0.04
CA LEU A 145 -9.14 18.60 -1.14
C LEU A 145 -10.44 17.83 -0.87
N PRO A 146 -11.22 17.52 -1.93
CA PRO A 146 -12.38 16.66 -1.76
C PRO A 146 -11.93 15.34 -1.16
N GLU A 147 -12.83 14.68 -0.43
CA GLU A 147 -12.63 13.31 0.04
C GLU A 147 -12.66 12.39 -1.20
N GLN A 148 -11.55 12.41 -1.94
CA GLN A 148 -11.30 11.45 -2.99
C GLN A 148 -11.27 10.09 -2.32
N GLU A 149 -11.88 9.07 -2.93
CA GLU A 149 -11.79 7.70 -2.46
C GLU A 149 -10.36 7.17 -2.66
N LEU A 150 -9.39 7.68 -1.88
CA LEU A 150 -8.05 7.14 -1.82
C LEU A 150 -8.06 5.90 -0.93
N ARG A 151 -7.31 4.89 -1.35
CA ARG A 151 -6.96 3.78 -0.48
C ARG A 151 -5.87 4.28 0.47
N LEU A 152 -6.21 4.49 1.74
CA LEU A 152 -5.23 4.93 2.74
C LEU A 152 -4.22 3.82 3.07
N PRO A 153 -2.98 4.17 3.47
CA PRO A 153 -1.92 3.21 3.77
C PRO A 153 -2.27 2.15 4.80
N GLU A 154 -2.08 0.87 4.46
CA GLU A 154 -2.01 -0.20 5.45
C GLU A 154 -0.58 -0.30 5.99
N LEU A 155 -0.44 -0.53 7.30
CA LEU A 155 0.88 -0.54 7.93
C LEU A 155 1.54 -1.92 7.95
N GLU A 156 0.79 -3.00 7.71
CA GLU A 156 1.37 -4.35 7.74
C GLU A 156 2.43 -4.58 6.64
N PRO A 157 2.24 -4.11 5.39
CA PRO A 157 3.27 -4.17 4.37
C PRO A 157 4.61 -3.50 4.73
N LEU A 158 4.62 -2.47 5.58
CA LEU A 158 5.87 -1.88 6.08
C LEU A 158 6.71 -2.89 6.85
N LEU A 159 6.07 -3.83 7.54
CA LEU A 159 6.77 -4.81 8.37
C LEU A 159 7.55 -5.82 7.54
N GLU A 160 7.31 -5.94 6.24
CA GLU A 160 8.06 -6.80 5.30
C GLU A 160 9.34 -6.15 4.77
N LEU A 161 9.45 -4.82 4.85
CA LEU A 161 10.55 -4.07 4.26
C LEU A 161 11.82 -4.12 5.12
N ASP A 162 13.01 -4.04 4.50
CA ASP A 162 14.27 -3.90 5.24
C ASP A 162 14.30 -2.56 6.00
N LEU A 163 13.99 -1.48 5.28
CA LEU A 163 13.70 -0.17 5.85
C LEU A 163 12.17 0.00 5.86
N PRO A 164 11.51 0.03 7.02
CA PRO A 164 10.05 0.10 7.12
C PRO A 164 9.58 1.54 6.89
N GLU A 165 9.85 2.07 5.70
CA GLU A 165 9.50 3.41 5.25
C GLU A 165 8.79 3.35 3.88
N MET A 166 7.75 4.17 3.72
CA MET A 166 7.02 4.31 2.47
C MET A 166 6.67 5.78 2.21
N TRP A 167 6.42 6.07 0.93
CA TRP A 167 5.84 7.31 0.45
C TRP A 167 4.39 7.11 0.00
N PHE A 168 3.49 7.94 0.48
CA PHE A 168 2.09 7.99 0.06
C PHE A 168 1.83 9.34 -0.65
N PRO A 169 1.86 9.38 -2.00
CA PRO A 169 1.52 10.58 -2.74
C PRO A 169 0.02 10.85 -2.67
N VAL A 170 -0.35 12.12 -2.52
CA VAL A 170 -1.75 12.54 -2.50
C VAL A 170 -2.03 13.37 -3.76
N PRO A 171 -2.86 12.85 -4.70
CA PRO A 171 -3.29 13.61 -5.87
C PRO A 171 -3.92 14.95 -5.47
N GLY A 172 -3.50 16.04 -6.13
CA GLY A 172 -3.94 17.40 -5.82
C GLY A 172 -3.19 18.09 -4.67
N MET A 173 -2.50 17.35 -3.79
CA MET A 173 -1.67 17.95 -2.73
C MET A 173 -0.30 18.42 -3.26
N TYR A 174 0.13 17.94 -4.44
CA TYR A 174 1.49 18.14 -4.97
C TYR A 174 2.57 17.74 -3.96
N GLY A 175 2.28 16.66 -3.23
CA GLY A 175 3.04 16.19 -2.09
C GLY A 175 2.38 14.95 -1.53
N GLY A 176 2.53 14.71 -0.24
CA GLY A 176 2.05 13.48 0.37
C GLY A 176 2.66 13.25 1.74
N PHE A 177 2.78 11.97 2.11
CA PHE A 177 3.23 11.52 3.41
C PHE A 177 4.40 10.55 3.25
N ARG A 178 5.55 10.87 3.82
CA ARG A 178 6.60 9.89 4.11
C ARG A 178 6.33 9.36 5.50
N PHE A 179 6.24 8.05 5.64
CA PHE A 179 5.94 7.43 6.92
C PHE A 179 6.81 6.20 7.16
N ARG A 180 7.28 6.04 8.40
CA ARG A 180 8.18 4.95 8.77
C ARG A 180 7.95 4.46 10.19
N ILE A 181 8.16 3.17 10.42
CA ILE A 181 8.23 2.60 11.77
C ILE A 181 9.61 2.94 12.35
N ASP A 182 9.63 3.73 13.43
CA ASP A 182 10.86 4.13 14.13
C ASP A 182 11.19 3.17 15.28
N GLN A 183 10.17 2.72 16.00
CA GLN A 183 10.28 1.75 17.09
C GLN A 183 9.30 0.61 16.85
N THR A 184 9.69 -0.61 17.21
CA THR A 184 8.89 -1.83 17.06
C THR A 184 8.44 -2.35 18.44
N GLY A 185 7.69 -3.46 18.46
CA GLY A 185 7.19 -4.08 19.68
C GLY A 185 6.02 -3.33 20.30
N VAL A 186 5.89 -3.41 21.63
CA VAL A 186 4.76 -2.81 22.38
C VAL A 186 4.78 -1.29 22.45
N ASN A 187 5.95 -0.68 22.22
CA ASN A 187 6.14 0.77 22.18
C ASN A 187 6.26 1.28 20.74
N ALA A 188 5.64 0.57 19.79
CA ALA A 188 5.80 0.89 18.39
C ALA A 188 5.41 2.34 18.09
N THR A 189 6.23 3.00 17.30
CA THR A 189 6.04 4.40 16.94
C THR A 189 6.16 4.54 15.43
N LEU A 190 5.14 5.13 14.81
CA LEU A 190 5.17 5.57 13.42
C LEU A 190 5.53 7.06 13.38
N ILE A 191 6.52 7.41 12.58
CA ILE A 191 6.84 8.79 12.24
C ILE A 191 6.22 9.08 10.88
N SER A 192 5.45 10.16 10.79
CA SER A 192 4.85 10.62 9.54
C SER A 192 5.25 12.07 9.27
N GLU A 193 5.94 12.29 8.17
CA GLU A 193 6.26 13.61 7.63
C GLU A 193 5.39 13.87 6.41
N SER A 194 4.73 15.02 6.36
CA SER A 194 3.88 15.37 5.23
C SER A 194 4.13 16.79 4.78
N TRP A 195 4.13 17.02 3.48
CA TRP A 195 4.41 18.34 2.91
C TRP A 195 3.81 18.46 1.51
N SER A 196 3.71 19.70 1.03
CA SER A 196 3.40 20.05 -0.35
C SER A 196 4.55 20.86 -0.95
N ARG A 197 5.01 20.48 -2.15
CA ARG A 197 6.10 21.20 -2.82
C ARG A 197 5.72 22.57 -3.38
N VAL A 198 4.42 22.90 -3.34
CA VAL A 198 3.88 24.16 -3.87
C VAL A 198 3.33 25.07 -2.78
N VAL A 199 3.46 24.68 -1.51
CA VAL A 199 3.05 25.47 -0.34
C VAL A 199 4.23 25.49 0.64
N ASP A 200 4.94 26.62 0.66
CA ASP A 200 6.08 26.87 1.55
C ASP A 200 5.66 26.74 3.02
N GLY A 201 6.51 26.13 3.85
CA GLY A 201 6.22 25.88 5.26
C GLY A 201 5.07 24.91 5.53
N SER A 202 4.63 24.13 4.54
CA SER A 202 3.52 23.18 4.70
C SER A 202 3.90 21.89 5.44
N GLY A 203 5.19 21.69 5.75
CA GLY A 203 5.73 20.48 6.33
C GLY A 203 5.27 20.25 7.77
N HIS A 204 4.64 19.11 8.05
CA HIS A 204 4.28 18.65 9.40
C HIS A 204 4.92 17.28 9.69
N ARG A 205 5.50 17.11 10.89
CA ARG A 205 6.00 15.82 11.41
C ARG A 205 5.18 15.38 12.62
N HIS A 206 4.57 14.21 12.50
CA HIS A 206 3.82 13.57 13.58
C HIS A 206 4.55 12.34 14.11
N LEU A 207 4.54 12.18 15.43
CA LEU A 207 4.80 10.91 16.12
C LEU A 207 3.46 10.27 16.45
N ILE A 208 3.29 8.99 16.11
CA ILE A 208 2.04 8.26 16.26
C ILE A 208 2.32 6.95 16.99
N THR A 209 1.68 6.78 18.14
CA THR A 209 1.77 5.59 19.01
C THR A 209 0.38 5.00 19.21
N SER A 210 0.25 3.86 19.90
CA SER A 210 -1.08 3.33 20.27
C SER A 210 -1.89 4.29 21.13
N GLU A 211 -1.22 5.14 21.91
CA GLU A 211 -1.87 6.06 22.85
C GLU A 211 -2.38 7.34 22.18
N GLY A 212 -1.81 7.73 21.04
CA GLY A 212 -2.23 8.94 20.33
C GLY A 212 -1.20 9.48 19.34
N THR A 213 -1.52 10.66 18.82
CA THR A 213 -0.72 11.41 17.85
C THR A 213 -0.15 12.68 18.50
N LYS A 214 1.06 13.06 18.11
CA LYS A 214 1.70 14.32 18.55
C LYS A 214 2.37 14.98 17.35
N LEU A 215 1.98 16.21 17.04
CA LEU A 215 2.73 17.09 16.14
C LEU A 215 4.00 17.54 16.87
N VAL A 216 5.16 17.23 16.31
CA VAL A 216 6.47 17.52 16.94
C VAL A 216 7.30 18.54 16.19
N GLU A 217 6.98 18.78 14.92
CA GLU A 217 7.60 19.80 14.10
C GLU A 217 6.63 20.24 13.01
N GLU A 218 6.60 21.53 12.70
CA GLU A 218 5.79 22.12 11.64
C GLU A 218 6.56 23.28 10.97
N GLY A 219 6.14 23.68 9.77
CA GLY A 219 6.72 24.84 9.09
C GLY A 219 7.97 24.55 8.25
N PHE A 220 8.30 23.29 7.99
CA PHE A 220 9.42 22.93 7.10
C PHE A 220 8.97 22.78 5.64
N VAL A 221 9.94 22.61 4.74
CA VAL A 221 9.85 22.72 3.26
C VAL A 221 9.86 24.16 2.77
#